data_AF-A0A834KLK9-F1
#
_entry.id   AF-A0A834KLK9-F1
#
_cell.length_a   1.000
_cell.length_b   1.000
_cell.length_c   1.000
_cell.angle_alpha   90.00
_cell.angle_beta   90.00
_cell.angle_gamma   90.00
#
_symmetry.space_group_name_H-M   'P 1'
#
loop_
_entity.id
_entity.type
_entity.pdbx_description
1 polymer ?
#
loop_
_entity_poly.entity_id
_entity_poly.type
_entity_poly.pdbx_seq_one_letter_code
_entity_poly.pdbx_strand_id
1 'polypeptide(L)'
;MNFRSSIQLGEKVRLIFNPFYLKINKVISTVKNYGMPEKFKGTILERWGNYWKNLYIDYKEVTIETIKDCKSHPIRTSIYSTVLGSTYYLYKHNPDEDSFREHLLENAIKLMQVGETIRNEISVQHVEILEKYYNEGIIRRLSIGILSIIWLDNYDKECSLYKAVCPYLKPRYLNFYERIIDIGFLDRWWILDRKMIDYDINTKEFDVIY
;
A
#
# COMPACT_ATOMS: atom_id res chain seq x y z
N MET A 1 23.34 -4.67 -21.76
CA MET A 1 24.06 -4.32 -20.50
C MET A 1 25.40 -5.04 -20.49
N ASN A 2 26.51 -4.32 -20.56
CA ASN A 2 27.85 -4.88 -20.81
C ASN A 2 28.40 -5.61 -19.57
N PHE A 3 28.93 -6.83 -19.73
CA PHE A 3 29.55 -7.66 -18.67
C PHE A 3 30.65 -6.94 -17.86
N ARG A 4 31.38 -6.00 -18.49
CA ARG A 4 32.35 -5.13 -17.81
C ARG A 4 31.72 -4.15 -16.81
N SER A 5 30.51 -3.65 -17.09
CA SER A 5 29.82 -2.70 -16.21
C SER A 5 29.31 -3.34 -14.92
N SER A 6 28.86 -4.61 -14.98
CA SER A 6 28.46 -5.39 -13.81
C SER A 6 29.64 -5.74 -12.90
N ILE A 7 30.83 -6.01 -13.46
CA ILE A 7 32.06 -6.30 -12.69
C ILE A 7 32.53 -5.04 -11.95
N GLN A 8 32.56 -3.88 -12.62
CA GLN A 8 32.95 -2.61 -12.00
C GLN A 8 31.99 -2.17 -10.88
N LEU A 9 30.69 -2.44 -11.02
CA LEU A 9 29.70 -2.16 -9.98
C LEU A 9 29.95 -3.03 -8.73
N GLY A 10 30.25 -4.33 -8.92
CA GLY A 10 30.58 -5.25 -7.84
C GLY A 10 31.82 -4.83 -7.03
N GLU A 11 32.86 -4.31 -7.69
CA GLU A 11 34.07 -3.82 -7.02
C GLU A 11 33.84 -2.52 -6.23
N LYS A 12 33.08 -1.57 -6.78
CA LYS A 12 32.72 -0.32 -6.06
C LYS A 12 31.88 -0.58 -4.82
N VAL A 13 30.89 -1.47 -4.91
CA VAL A 13 30.08 -1.89 -3.75
C VAL A 13 30.97 -2.55 -2.70
N ARG A 14 31.92 -3.41 -3.12
CA ARG A 14 32.84 -4.08 -2.20
C ARG A 14 33.73 -3.09 -1.43
N LEU A 15 34.15 -1.99 -2.05
CA LEU A 15 34.99 -0.95 -1.44
C LEU A 15 34.24 -0.10 -0.41
N ILE A 16 32.97 0.22 -0.63
CA ILE A 16 32.16 1.06 0.29
C ILE A 16 31.77 0.27 1.55
N PHE A 17 31.46 -1.02 1.42
CA PHE A 17 30.94 -1.83 2.53
C PHE A 17 32.03 -2.38 3.47
N ASN A 18 33.26 -2.59 2.99
CA ASN A 18 34.35 -3.14 3.80
C ASN A 18 34.74 -2.27 5.02
N PRO A 19 34.91 -0.93 4.89
CA PRO A 19 35.21 -0.08 6.04
C PRO A 19 34.03 0.00 7.03
N PHE A 20 32.80 -0.06 6.53
CA PHE A 20 31.59 -0.07 7.37
C PHE A 20 31.50 -1.35 8.20
N TYR A 21 31.72 -2.51 7.59
CA TYR A 21 31.76 -3.81 8.27
C TYR A 21 32.80 -3.86 9.41
N LEU A 22 34.01 -3.37 9.13
CA LEU A 22 35.09 -3.29 10.13
C LEU A 22 34.72 -2.35 11.29
N LYS A 23 34.09 -1.21 11.00
CA LYS A 23 33.62 -0.25 12.02
C LYS A 23 32.53 -0.86 12.90
N ILE A 24 31.58 -1.59 12.31
CA ILE A 24 30.50 -2.26 13.06
C ILE A 24 31.06 -3.32 14.01
N ASN A 25 31.96 -4.18 13.51
CA ASN A 25 32.58 -5.22 14.33
C ASN A 25 33.37 -4.64 15.51
N LYS A 26 34.09 -3.53 15.29
CA LYS A 26 34.80 -2.82 16.37
C LYS A 26 33.84 -2.31 17.45
N VAL A 27 32.67 -1.79 17.07
CA VAL A 27 31.66 -1.36 18.04
C VAL A 27 31.05 -2.55 18.78
N ILE A 28 30.81 -3.68 18.10
CA ILE A 28 30.32 -4.91 18.77
C ILE A 28 31.30 -5.40 19.82
N SER A 29 32.59 -5.50 19.48
CA SER A 29 33.59 -5.95 20.45
C SER A 29 33.71 -4.99 21.63
N THR A 30 33.60 -3.69 21.39
CA THR A 30 33.59 -2.66 22.44
C THR A 30 32.39 -2.81 23.38
N VAL A 31 31.18 -3.03 22.84
CA VAL A 31 29.97 -3.25 23.65
C VAL A 31 30.03 -4.59 24.38
N LYS A 32 30.47 -5.67 23.72
CA LYS A 32 30.67 -7.00 24.35
C LYS A 32 31.62 -6.89 25.55
N ASN A 33 32.72 -6.16 25.40
CA ASN A 33 33.75 -5.97 26.43
C ASN A 33 33.37 -4.94 27.52
N TYR A 34 32.28 -4.19 27.36
CA TYR A 34 31.84 -3.24 28.37
C TYR A 34 31.29 -3.98 29.59
N GLY A 35 32.01 -3.93 30.71
CA GLY A 35 31.58 -4.46 32.00
C GLY A 35 30.75 -3.44 32.78
N MET A 36 29.66 -3.88 33.37
CA MET A 36 28.83 -3.04 34.24
C MET A 36 29.63 -2.61 35.49
N PRO A 37 29.56 -1.35 35.95
CA PRO A 37 30.29 -0.90 37.13
C PRO A 37 29.89 -1.67 38.39
N GLU A 38 30.87 -1.94 39.26
CA GLU A 38 30.70 -2.83 40.43
C GLU A 38 29.61 -2.39 41.41
N LYS A 39 29.29 -1.09 41.42
CA LYS A 39 28.24 -0.48 42.24
C LYS A 39 26.83 -1.03 41.97
N PHE A 40 26.60 -1.64 40.80
CA PHE A 40 25.29 -2.18 40.41
C PHE A 40 25.27 -3.71 40.30
N LYS A 41 26.36 -4.41 40.65
CA LYS A 41 26.42 -5.87 40.64
C LYS A 41 25.41 -6.47 41.63
N GLY A 42 24.62 -7.44 41.18
CA GLY A 42 23.58 -8.15 41.93
C GLY A 42 22.20 -7.49 41.91
N THR A 43 22.04 -6.29 41.34
CA THR A 43 20.79 -5.52 41.39
C THR A 43 19.89 -5.73 40.15
N ILE A 44 18.62 -5.37 40.26
CA ILE A 44 17.66 -5.38 39.13
C ILE A 44 18.16 -4.52 37.94
N LEU A 45 18.88 -3.43 38.23
CA LEU A 45 19.50 -2.57 37.23
C LEU A 45 20.58 -3.27 36.39
N GLU A 46 21.38 -4.16 36.99
CA GLU A 46 22.34 -4.97 36.24
C GLU A 46 21.63 -5.94 35.30
N ARG A 47 20.59 -6.62 35.77
CA ARG A 47 19.81 -7.54 34.93
C ARG A 47 19.17 -6.81 33.75
N TRP A 48 18.61 -5.63 33.98
CA TRP A 48 18.02 -4.79 32.94
C TRP A 48 19.06 -4.29 31.94
N GLY A 49 20.21 -3.80 32.40
CA GLY A 49 21.29 -3.35 31.50
C GLY A 49 21.91 -4.50 30.71
N ASN A 50 22.12 -5.66 31.33
CA ASN A 50 22.58 -6.87 30.63
C ASN A 50 21.56 -7.34 29.59
N TYR A 51 20.26 -7.24 29.88
CA TYR A 51 19.21 -7.54 28.92
C TYR A 51 19.29 -6.64 27.69
N TRP A 52 19.32 -5.31 27.85
CA TRP A 52 19.44 -4.38 26.71
C TRP A 52 20.76 -4.52 25.97
N LYS A 53 21.86 -4.78 26.68
CA LYS A 53 23.17 -5.05 26.08
C LYS A 53 23.11 -6.28 25.18
N ASN A 54 22.57 -7.39 25.67
CA ASN A 54 22.44 -8.63 24.92
C ASN A 54 21.47 -8.44 23.73
N LEU A 55 20.33 -7.79 23.95
CA LEU A 55 19.36 -7.48 22.90
C LEU A 55 20.00 -6.67 21.76
N TYR A 56 20.79 -5.63 22.10
CA TYR A 56 21.52 -4.84 21.11
C TYR A 56 22.54 -5.67 20.33
N ILE A 57 23.28 -6.54 21.02
CA ILE A 57 24.25 -7.45 20.39
C ILE A 57 23.53 -8.37 19.41
N ASP A 58 22.44 -9.00 19.82
CA ASP A 58 21.70 -9.98 19.02
C ASP A 58 21.15 -9.37 17.73
N TYR A 59 20.44 -8.24 17.80
CA TYR A 59 19.91 -7.57 16.60
C TYR A 59 21.03 -7.12 15.64
N LYS A 60 22.16 -6.69 16.20
CA LYS A 60 23.28 -6.22 15.39
C LYS A 60 24.05 -7.38 14.74
N GLU A 61 24.19 -8.49 15.43
CA GLU A 61 24.76 -9.73 14.90
C GLU A 61 23.88 -10.26 13.75
N VAL A 62 22.56 -10.31 13.94
CA VAL A 62 21.58 -10.62 12.87
C VAL A 62 21.72 -9.68 11.67
N THR A 63 21.90 -8.37 11.91
CA THR A 63 22.08 -7.40 10.82
C THR A 63 23.35 -7.69 10.01
N ILE A 64 24.47 -7.98 10.69
CA ILE A 64 25.73 -8.33 10.01
C ILE A 64 25.57 -9.62 9.19
N GLU A 65 24.97 -10.64 9.78
CA GLU A 65 24.74 -11.92 9.13
C GLU A 65 23.84 -11.77 7.92
N THR A 66 22.79 -10.96 8.04
CA THR A 66 21.90 -10.62 6.92
C THR A 66 22.69 -9.93 5.80
N ILE A 67 23.55 -8.95 6.10
CA ILE A 67 24.38 -8.29 5.08
C ILE A 67 25.34 -9.28 4.41
N LYS A 68 25.93 -10.20 5.17
CA LYS A 68 26.79 -11.26 4.61
C LYS A 68 26.01 -12.19 3.70
N ASP A 69 24.82 -12.61 4.12
CA ASP A 69 23.95 -13.47 3.32
C ASP A 69 23.45 -12.76 2.04
N CYS A 70 23.17 -11.46 2.15
CA CYS A 70 22.82 -10.64 1.02
C CYS A 70 23.90 -10.63 -0.06
N LYS A 71 25.17 -10.68 0.37
CA LYS A 71 26.34 -10.69 -0.51
C LYS A 71 26.65 -12.09 -1.07
N SER A 72 26.43 -13.15 -0.30
CA SER A 72 26.63 -14.52 -0.80
C SER A 72 25.55 -14.91 -1.82
N HIS A 73 24.32 -14.38 -1.67
CA HIS A 73 23.18 -14.69 -2.54
C HIS A 73 22.57 -13.43 -3.18
N PRO A 74 23.27 -12.77 -4.13
CA PRO A 74 22.82 -11.49 -4.69
C PRO A 74 21.50 -11.59 -5.48
N ILE A 75 21.24 -12.73 -6.14
CA ILE A 75 19.99 -12.93 -6.90
C ILE A 75 18.79 -13.01 -5.96
N ARG A 76 18.85 -13.86 -4.93
CA ARG A 76 17.77 -14.00 -3.93
C ARG A 76 17.51 -12.67 -3.23
N THR A 77 18.59 -11.98 -2.85
CA THR A 77 18.53 -10.66 -2.22
C THR A 77 17.86 -9.63 -3.10
N SER A 78 18.18 -9.61 -4.40
CA SER A 78 17.55 -8.70 -5.36
C SER A 78 16.05 -8.93 -5.43
N ILE A 79 15.60 -10.19 -5.48
CA ILE A 79 14.18 -10.55 -5.49
C ILE A 79 13.49 -10.05 -4.21
N TYR A 80 14.03 -10.38 -3.03
CA TYR A 80 13.44 -9.94 -1.76
C TYR A 80 13.41 -8.42 -1.62
N SER A 81 14.50 -7.74 -2.00
CA SER A 81 14.59 -6.27 -1.95
C SER A 81 13.60 -5.62 -2.91
N THR A 82 13.41 -6.20 -4.09
CA THR A 82 12.44 -5.71 -5.07
C THR A 82 11.01 -5.88 -4.57
N VAL A 83 10.67 -7.04 -4.02
CA VAL A 83 9.34 -7.31 -3.45
C VAL A 83 9.04 -6.40 -2.27
N LEU A 84 10.01 -6.21 -1.37
CA LEU A 84 9.85 -5.32 -0.22
C LEU A 84 9.68 -3.87 -0.66
N GLY A 85 10.54 -3.41 -1.59
CA GLY A 85 10.48 -2.06 -2.14
C GLY A 85 9.19 -1.79 -2.91
N SER A 86 8.76 -2.74 -3.74
CA SER A 86 7.50 -2.62 -4.49
C SER A 86 6.30 -2.63 -3.56
N THR A 87 6.25 -3.51 -2.55
CA THR A 87 5.16 -3.54 -1.57
C THR A 87 5.09 -2.23 -0.79
N TYR A 88 6.22 -1.69 -0.35
CA TYR A 88 6.26 -0.39 0.34
C TYR A 88 5.81 0.75 -0.56
N TYR A 89 6.25 0.76 -1.83
CA TYR A 89 5.82 1.72 -2.82
C TYR A 89 4.30 1.65 -3.05
N LEU A 90 3.75 0.46 -3.27
CA LEU A 90 2.32 0.24 -3.46
C LEU A 90 1.49 0.60 -2.22
N TYR A 91 2.00 0.33 -1.02
CA TYR A 91 1.36 0.74 0.23
C TYR A 91 1.27 2.27 0.34
N LYS A 92 2.34 2.97 -0.05
CA LYS A 92 2.37 4.44 -0.05
C LYS A 92 1.44 5.05 -1.10
N HIS A 93 1.32 4.40 -2.25
CA HIS A 93 0.48 4.81 -3.38
C HIS A 93 -0.90 4.12 -3.39
N ASN A 94 -1.42 3.79 -2.20
CA ASN A 94 -2.74 3.19 -2.07
C ASN A 94 -3.80 4.29 -1.87
N PRO A 95 -4.73 4.49 -2.82
CA PRO A 95 -5.66 5.62 -2.79
C PRO A 95 -6.67 5.51 -1.64
N ASP A 96 -7.15 6.66 -1.17
CA ASP A 96 -8.10 6.80 -0.07
C ASP A 96 -9.53 7.18 -0.48
N GLU A 97 -10.45 7.17 0.47
CA GLU A 97 -11.87 7.46 0.19
C GLU A 97 -12.02 8.91 -0.30
N ASP A 98 -11.21 9.82 0.24
CA ASP A 98 -11.18 11.22 -0.19
C ASP A 98 -10.66 11.36 -1.63
N SER A 99 -9.58 10.66 -2.00
CA SER A 99 -9.12 10.56 -3.39
C SER A 99 -10.19 10.00 -4.33
N PHE A 100 -10.96 8.99 -3.89
CA PHE A 100 -12.07 8.47 -4.71
C PHE A 100 -13.15 9.53 -4.94
N ARG A 101 -13.51 10.27 -3.89
CA ARG A 101 -14.53 11.32 -3.97
C ARG A 101 -14.06 12.48 -4.84
N GLU A 102 -12.81 12.90 -4.72
CA GLU A 102 -12.21 13.91 -5.59
C GLU A 102 -12.26 13.46 -7.05
N HIS A 103 -11.81 12.24 -7.34
CA HIS A 103 -11.81 11.70 -8.70
C HIS A 103 -13.23 11.58 -9.30
N LEU A 104 -14.22 11.20 -8.48
CA LEU A 104 -15.62 11.18 -8.89
C LEU A 104 -16.11 12.59 -9.26
N LEU A 105 -15.85 13.59 -8.43
CA LEU A 105 -16.26 14.98 -8.66
C LEU A 105 -15.57 15.56 -9.90
N GLU A 106 -14.28 15.28 -10.11
CA GLU A 106 -13.57 15.67 -11.33
C GLU A 106 -14.22 15.08 -12.59
N ASN A 107 -14.61 13.81 -12.54
CA ASN A 107 -15.25 13.14 -13.67
C ASN A 107 -16.69 13.64 -13.90
N ALA A 108 -17.42 13.98 -12.84
CA ALA A 108 -18.71 14.66 -12.94
C ALA A 108 -18.55 16.03 -13.63
N ILE A 109 -17.54 16.83 -13.26
CA ILE A 109 -17.24 18.12 -13.91
C ILE A 109 -16.92 17.92 -15.39
N LYS A 110 -16.12 16.90 -15.76
CA LYS A 110 -15.83 16.57 -17.17
C LYS A 110 -17.12 16.27 -17.95
N LEU A 111 -18.02 15.46 -17.38
CA LEU A 111 -19.32 15.17 -18.00
C LEU A 111 -20.19 16.43 -18.15
N MET A 112 -20.17 17.34 -17.18
CA MET A 112 -20.92 18.61 -17.25
C MET A 112 -20.42 19.56 -18.35
N GLN A 113 -19.15 19.44 -18.75
CA GLN A 113 -18.59 20.24 -19.85
C GLN A 113 -19.04 19.73 -21.24
N VAL A 114 -19.53 18.49 -21.31
CA VAL A 114 -19.97 17.86 -22.55
C VAL A 114 -21.48 18.02 -22.69
N GLY A 115 -21.94 18.34 -23.91
CA GLY A 115 -23.36 18.49 -24.20
C GLY A 115 -24.14 17.19 -24.00
N GLU A 116 -25.41 17.30 -23.57
CA GLU A 116 -26.23 16.13 -23.25
C GLU A 116 -26.47 15.17 -24.42
N THR A 117 -26.39 15.65 -25.66
CA THR A 117 -26.60 14.85 -26.87
C THR A 117 -25.40 13.99 -27.23
N ILE A 118 -24.19 14.46 -26.94
CA ILE A 118 -22.93 13.84 -27.38
C ILE A 118 -22.24 13.00 -26.30
N ARG A 119 -22.67 13.09 -25.03
CA ARG A 119 -22.09 12.33 -23.93
C ARG A 119 -22.45 10.84 -23.96
N ASN A 120 -21.54 10.01 -23.46
CA ASN A 120 -21.78 8.58 -23.31
C ASN A 120 -22.72 8.28 -22.14
N GLU A 121 -23.86 7.64 -22.42
CA GLU A 121 -24.86 7.32 -21.41
C GLU A 121 -24.34 6.38 -20.30
N ILE A 122 -23.41 5.48 -20.62
CA ILE A 122 -22.86 4.52 -19.64
C ILE A 122 -22.02 5.27 -18.60
N SER A 123 -21.21 6.24 -19.05
CA SER A 123 -20.38 7.07 -18.17
C SER A 123 -21.24 7.94 -17.28
N VAL A 124 -22.27 8.58 -17.86
CA VAL A 124 -23.24 9.41 -17.13
C VAL A 124 -23.96 8.61 -16.05
N GLN A 125 -24.60 7.50 -16.44
CA GLN A 125 -25.33 6.65 -15.49
C GLN A 125 -24.43 6.14 -14.37
N HIS A 126 -23.19 5.80 -14.68
CA HIS A 126 -22.25 5.33 -13.67
C HIS A 126 -21.94 6.44 -12.64
N VAL A 127 -21.60 7.64 -13.10
CA VAL A 127 -21.28 8.77 -12.21
C VAL A 127 -22.50 9.18 -11.38
N GLU A 128 -23.69 9.31 -12.00
CA GLU A 128 -24.93 9.66 -11.30
C GLU A 128 -25.30 8.64 -10.21
N ILE A 129 -25.13 7.34 -10.49
CA ILE A 129 -25.36 6.28 -9.51
C ILE A 129 -24.37 6.39 -8.34
N LEU A 130 -23.09 6.68 -8.61
CA LEU A 130 -22.08 6.86 -7.56
C LEU A 130 -22.37 8.07 -6.68
N GLU A 131 -22.76 9.20 -7.29
CA GLU A 131 -23.19 10.39 -6.54
C GLU A 131 -24.39 10.10 -5.65
N LYS A 132 -25.37 9.35 -6.17
CA LYS A 132 -26.51 8.89 -5.38
C LYS A 132 -26.08 8.07 -4.17
N TYR A 133 -25.18 7.09 -4.35
CA TYR A 133 -24.69 6.27 -3.24
C TYR A 133 -23.89 7.05 -2.21
N TYR A 134 -23.17 8.09 -2.64
CA TYR A 134 -22.50 9.03 -1.74
C TYR A 134 -23.50 9.86 -0.94
N ASN A 135 -24.55 10.36 -1.60
CA ASN A 135 -25.63 11.12 -0.95
C ASN A 135 -26.42 10.25 0.05
N GLU A 136 -26.56 8.96 -0.23
CA GLU A 136 -27.16 7.98 0.68
C GLU A 136 -26.24 7.55 1.84
N GLY A 137 -24.94 7.90 1.79
CA GLY A 137 -23.98 7.56 2.84
C GLY A 137 -23.64 6.06 2.92
N ILE A 138 -23.91 5.28 1.87
CA ILE A 138 -23.74 3.81 1.87
C ILE A 138 -22.39 3.33 1.33
N ILE A 139 -21.57 4.25 0.78
CA ILE A 139 -20.22 3.94 0.27
C ILE A 139 -19.24 3.70 1.42
N ARG A 140 -18.40 2.67 1.27
CA ARG A 140 -17.37 2.30 2.26
C ARG A 140 -16.07 1.97 1.56
N ARG A 141 -14.95 2.40 2.15
CA ARG A 141 -13.62 1.94 1.77
C ARG A 141 -13.15 0.78 2.65
N LEU A 142 -12.58 -0.24 2.01
CA LEU A 142 -11.80 -1.30 2.64
C LEU A 142 -10.37 -1.24 2.12
N SER A 143 -9.40 -0.95 2.97
CA SER A 143 -7.97 -0.97 2.62
C SER A 143 -7.32 -2.28 3.05
N ILE A 144 -6.67 -2.96 2.10
CA ILE A 144 -5.91 -4.21 2.31
C ILE A 144 -4.39 -3.89 2.30
N GLY A 145 -4.01 -2.63 2.53
CA GLY A 145 -2.62 -2.19 2.56
C GLY A 145 -2.14 -1.68 1.19
N ILE A 146 -1.95 -2.57 0.21
CA ILE A 146 -1.49 -2.19 -1.15
C ILE A 146 -2.63 -1.88 -2.13
N LEU A 147 -3.85 -2.28 -1.77
CA LEU A 147 -5.05 -2.16 -2.58
C LEU A 147 -6.15 -1.56 -1.71
N SER A 148 -7.02 -0.76 -2.32
CA SER A 148 -8.27 -0.30 -1.71
C SER A 148 -9.46 -0.79 -2.51
N ILE A 149 -10.55 -1.09 -1.83
CA ILE A 149 -11.80 -1.50 -2.45
C ILE A 149 -12.89 -0.55 -1.97
N ILE A 150 -13.70 -0.05 -2.90
CA ILE A 150 -14.94 0.65 -2.60
C ILE A 150 -16.09 -0.33 -2.72
N TRP A 151 -16.91 -0.42 -1.67
CA TRP A 151 -18.03 -1.33 -1.61
C TRP A 151 -19.28 -0.67 -1.03
N LEU A 152 -20.44 -1.28 -1.29
CA LEU A 152 -21.75 -0.79 -0.85
C LEU A 152 -22.27 -1.50 0.40
N ASP A 153 -22.55 -0.71 1.43
CA ASP A 153 -23.33 -1.13 2.58
C ASP A 153 -24.84 -1.02 2.31
N ASN A 154 -25.66 -1.63 3.16
CA ASN A 154 -27.12 -1.55 3.05
C ASN A 154 -27.69 -0.25 3.63
N TYR A 155 -26.98 0.37 4.57
CA TYR A 155 -27.43 1.53 5.33
C TYR A 155 -26.28 2.50 5.60
N ASP A 156 -26.63 3.76 5.87
CA ASP A 156 -25.68 4.80 6.25
C ASP A 156 -24.95 4.50 7.58
N LYS A 157 -23.75 5.08 7.77
CA LYS A 157 -22.90 4.88 8.97
C LYS A 157 -23.64 5.32 10.23
N GLU A 158 -24.47 6.35 10.10
CA GLU A 158 -25.20 6.97 11.20
C GLU A 158 -26.58 6.32 11.43
N CYS A 159 -26.98 5.36 10.59
CA CYS A 159 -28.28 4.70 10.71
C CYS A 159 -28.30 3.71 11.88
N SER A 160 -29.05 4.05 12.93
CA SER A 160 -29.21 3.22 14.14
C SER A 160 -30.49 2.36 14.15
N LEU A 161 -31.12 2.15 12.99
CA LEU A 161 -32.29 1.28 12.90
C LEU A 161 -31.93 -0.16 13.29
N TYR A 162 -32.85 -0.87 13.94
CA TYR A 162 -32.62 -2.28 14.33
C TYR A 162 -32.15 -3.15 13.16
N LYS A 163 -32.67 -2.91 11.95
CA LYS A 163 -32.26 -3.63 10.73
C LYS A 163 -30.78 -3.40 10.36
N ALA A 164 -30.23 -2.23 10.65
CA ALA A 164 -28.83 -1.89 10.38
C ALA A 164 -27.89 -2.46 11.47
N VAL A 165 -28.33 -2.46 12.73
CA VAL A 165 -27.53 -2.92 13.87
C VAL A 165 -27.48 -4.45 13.96
N CYS A 166 -28.56 -5.15 13.59
CA CYS A 166 -28.68 -6.60 13.73
C CYS A 166 -27.57 -7.37 12.95
N PRO A 167 -26.72 -8.16 13.64
CA PRO A 167 -25.63 -8.91 12.99
C PRO A 167 -26.10 -9.93 11.95
N TYR A 168 -27.30 -10.51 12.14
CA TYR A 168 -27.86 -11.53 11.25
C TYR A 168 -28.39 -10.97 9.93
N LEU A 169 -28.62 -9.65 9.85
CA LEU A 169 -29.07 -8.95 8.64
C LEU A 169 -27.90 -8.34 7.85
N LYS A 170 -26.66 -8.50 8.33
CA LYS A 170 -25.48 -8.00 7.63
C LYS A 170 -25.22 -8.79 6.35
N PRO A 171 -24.55 -8.16 5.35
CA PRO A 171 -24.18 -8.84 4.13
C PRO A 171 -23.39 -10.12 4.41
N ARG A 172 -23.78 -11.21 3.74
CA ARG A 172 -23.05 -12.48 3.83
C ARG A 172 -21.71 -12.33 3.11
N TYR A 173 -20.63 -12.80 3.74
CA TYR A 173 -19.27 -12.75 3.15
C TYR A 173 -19.18 -13.38 1.76
N LEU A 174 -19.97 -14.44 1.49
CA LEU A 174 -19.98 -15.09 0.17
C LEU A 174 -20.48 -14.17 -0.95
N ASN A 175 -21.40 -13.25 -0.68
CA ASN A 175 -21.99 -12.37 -1.69
C ASN A 175 -21.35 -10.98 -1.68
N PHE A 176 -20.22 -10.81 -0.98
CA PHE A 176 -19.55 -9.52 -0.86
C PHE A 176 -19.01 -9.03 -2.21
N TYR A 177 -18.60 -9.94 -3.09
CA TYR A 177 -18.03 -9.60 -4.40
C TYR A 177 -19.01 -8.83 -5.29
N GLU A 178 -20.32 -9.03 -5.14
CA GLU A 178 -21.36 -8.36 -5.92
C GLU A 178 -21.54 -6.89 -5.53
N ARG A 179 -21.01 -6.51 -4.36
CA ARG A 179 -21.13 -5.17 -3.77
C ARG A 179 -19.91 -4.29 -4.01
N ILE A 180 -18.90 -4.84 -4.67
CA ILE A 180 -17.69 -4.12 -5.04
C ILE A 180 -18.02 -3.17 -6.19
N ILE A 181 -17.80 -1.88 -5.97
CA ILE A 181 -17.99 -0.84 -6.98
C ILE A 181 -16.68 -0.60 -7.74
N ASP A 182 -15.61 -0.34 -7.00
CA ASP A 182 -14.34 0.10 -7.56
C ASP A 182 -13.16 -0.50 -6.81
N ILE A 183 -12.03 -0.59 -7.52
CA ILE A 183 -10.75 -1.11 -7.06
C ILE A 183 -9.73 0.02 -7.23
N GLY A 184 -9.19 0.44 -6.09
CA GLY A 184 -8.13 1.43 -5.98
C GLY A 184 -6.76 0.76 -5.98
N PHE A 185 -5.91 1.13 -6.93
CA PHE A 185 -4.54 0.66 -7.02
C PHE A 185 -3.66 1.70 -7.71
N LEU A 186 -2.50 1.99 -7.09
CA LEU A 186 -1.49 2.91 -7.62
C LEU A 186 -2.03 4.32 -7.89
N ASP A 187 -2.60 4.96 -6.87
CA ASP A 187 -3.25 6.28 -6.91
C ASP A 187 -4.39 6.43 -7.94
N ARG A 188 -4.95 5.30 -8.42
CA ARG A 188 -6.01 5.30 -9.43
C ARG A 188 -7.18 4.43 -9.05
N TRP A 189 -8.35 4.82 -9.55
CA TRP A 189 -9.62 4.13 -9.40
C TRP A 189 -10.00 3.51 -10.74
N TRP A 190 -9.78 2.20 -10.86
CA TRP A 190 -9.70 1.52 -12.14
C TRP A 190 -11.04 1.38 -12.85
N ILE A 191 -12.11 1.13 -12.10
CA ILE A 191 -13.45 0.94 -12.69
C ILE A 191 -14.00 2.30 -13.11
N LEU A 192 -13.90 3.32 -12.26
CA LEU A 192 -14.30 4.69 -12.58
C LEU A 192 -13.52 5.22 -13.80
N ASP A 193 -12.18 5.07 -13.83
CA ASP A 193 -11.36 5.45 -14.99
C ASP A 193 -11.82 4.77 -16.27
N ARG A 194 -12.04 3.46 -16.21
CA ARG A 194 -12.46 2.67 -17.36
C ARG A 194 -13.85 3.07 -17.87
N LYS A 195 -14.76 3.45 -16.97
CA LYS A 195 -16.11 3.91 -17.32
C LYS A 195 -16.12 5.32 -17.89
N MET A 196 -15.05 6.08 -17.68
CA MET A 196 -14.85 7.42 -18.22
C MET A 196 -14.05 7.43 -19.54
N ILE A 197 -13.65 6.27 -20.06
CA ILE A 197 -13.07 6.18 -21.42
C ILE A 197 -14.16 6.53 -22.44
N ASP A 198 -13.84 7.43 -23.38
CA ASP A 198 -14.74 7.90 -24.44
C ASP A 198 -16.08 8.45 -23.89
N TYR A 199 -16.02 9.20 -22.78
CA TYR A 199 -17.19 9.80 -22.14
C TYR A 199 -17.88 10.87 -23.01
N ASP A 200 -17.18 11.37 -24.02
CA ASP A 200 -17.59 12.39 -25.00
C ASP A 200 -18.08 11.81 -26.33
N ILE A 201 -18.21 10.47 -26.43
CA ILE A 201 -18.71 9.78 -27.63
C ILE A 201 -20.05 9.12 -27.32
N ASN A 202 -21.11 9.56 -27.99
CA ASN A 202 -22.41 8.89 -27.95
C ASN A 202 -22.53 7.89 -29.11
N THR A 203 -22.44 6.59 -28.81
CA THR A 203 -22.54 5.54 -29.84
C THR A 203 -23.90 5.52 -30.54
N LYS A 204 -24.97 5.96 -29.88
CA LYS A 204 -26.34 5.97 -30.45
C LYS A 204 -26.47 6.88 -31.67
N GLU A 205 -25.66 7.94 -31.77
CA GLU A 205 -25.69 8.84 -32.93
C GLU A 205 -25.21 8.11 -34.20
N PHE A 206 -24.36 7.10 -34.06
CA PHE A 206 -23.74 6.38 -35.17
C PHE A 206 -24.49 5.11 -35.56
N ASP A 207 -25.33 4.57 -34.67
CA ASP A 207 -26.14 3.37 -34.92
C ASP A 207 -27.24 3.59 -35.98
N VAL A 208 -27.57 4.84 -36.31
CA VAL A 208 -28.64 5.21 -37.27
C VAL A 208 -28.18 5.16 -38.74
N ILE A 209 -26.90 4.90 -39.01
CA ILE A 209 -26.29 5.05 -40.35
C ILE A 209 -26.24 3.73 -41.16
N TYR A 210 -26.85 2.64 -40.69
CA TYR A 210 -26.91 1.35 -41.42
C TYR A 210 -28.32 0.81 -41.62
#